data_AF-A0A7X9XK32-F1
#
_entry.id   AF-A0A7X9XK32-F1
#
_cell.length_a   1.000
_cell.length_b   1.000
_cell.length_c   1.000
_cell.angle_alpha   90.00
_cell.angle_beta   90.00
_cell.angle_gamma   90.00
#
_symmetry.space_group_name_H-M   'P 1'
#
loop_
_entity.id
_entity.type
_entity.pdbx_description
1 polymer ?
#
loop_
_entity_poly.entity_id
_entity_poly.type
_entity_poly.pdbx_seq_one_letter_code
_entity_poly.pdbx_strand_id
1 'polypeptide(L)'
;LSERVAFNVSLGLQVFDQAAVQAAIDKVMAETYVLQDKEDMRKVLEDANNSRSMQKELLSKETSERWRILYCNSLKNYMAHACVDGLLALLTDSSESEKLKTCLLEAFAWFTHSYRKPDILRVCDQLRKDKSLSENLREEADRTYYRLKN
;
A
#
# COMPACT_ATOMS: atom_id res chain seq x y z
N LEU A 1 8.64 3.41 -25.18
CA LEU A 1 7.96 4.07 -24.04
C LEU A 1 8.83 5.25 -23.62
N SER A 2 8.27 6.37 -23.17
CA SER A 2 9.12 7.35 -22.47
C SER A 2 9.56 6.76 -21.13
N GLU A 3 10.73 7.16 -20.63
CA GLU A 3 11.26 6.68 -19.35
C GLU A 3 10.26 6.86 -18.20
N ARG A 4 9.51 7.97 -18.21
CA ARG A 4 8.45 8.25 -17.23
C ARG A 4 7.32 7.23 -17.28
N VAL A 5 6.89 6.81 -18.46
CA VAL A 5 5.81 5.81 -18.59
C VAL A 5 6.31 4.46 -18.09
N ALA A 6 7.54 4.08 -18.44
CA ALA A 6 8.12 2.81 -17.97
C ALA A 6 8.26 2.79 -16.44
N PHE A 7 8.74 3.89 -15.87
CA PHE A 7 8.83 4.05 -14.42
C PHE A 7 7.48 3.94 -13.71
N ASN A 8 6.44 4.62 -14.23
CA ASN A 8 5.10 4.56 -13.64
C ASN A 8 4.46 3.17 -13.76
N VAL A 9 4.72 2.44 -14.84
CA VAL A 9 4.27 1.04 -14.98
C VAL A 9 4.96 0.17 -13.93
N SER A 10 6.28 0.28 -13.78
CA SER A 10 7.03 -0.50 -12.80
C SER A 10 6.57 -0.23 -11.37
N LEU A 11 6.36 1.05 -11.00
CA LEU A 11 5.74 1.41 -9.72
C LEU A 11 4.33 0.83 -9.62
N GLY A 12 3.48 1.00 -10.64
CA GLY A 12 2.12 0.47 -10.63
C GLY A 12 2.06 -1.05 -10.40
N LEU A 13 3.04 -1.81 -10.87
CA LEU A 13 3.07 -3.26 -10.63
C LEU A 13 3.36 -3.59 -9.17
N GLN A 14 4.24 -2.85 -8.51
CA GLN A 14 4.63 -3.15 -7.13
C GLN A 14 3.44 -3.05 -6.14
N VAL A 15 2.37 -2.31 -6.43
CA VAL A 15 1.27 -2.08 -5.45
C VAL A 15 0.30 -3.25 -5.35
N PHE A 16 0.20 -4.10 -6.38
CA PHE A 16 -0.81 -5.16 -6.48
C PHE A 16 -0.29 -6.47 -5.96
N ASP A 17 -1.16 -7.42 -5.59
CA ASP A 17 -0.72 -8.74 -5.14
C ASP A 17 0.12 -9.47 -6.20
N GLN A 18 1.11 -10.26 -5.78
CA GLN A 18 2.03 -10.95 -6.69
C GLN A 18 1.30 -11.99 -7.55
N ALA A 19 0.42 -12.80 -6.95
CA ALA A 19 -0.31 -13.82 -7.68
C ALA A 19 -1.32 -13.21 -8.65
N ALA A 20 -1.98 -12.12 -8.25
CA ALA A 20 -2.87 -11.37 -9.13
C ALA A 20 -2.14 -10.78 -10.35
N VAL A 21 -0.95 -10.22 -10.14
CA VAL A 21 -0.13 -9.68 -11.24
C VAL A 21 0.38 -10.81 -12.13
N GLN A 22 0.83 -11.93 -11.56
CA GLN A 22 1.25 -13.10 -12.33
C GLN A 22 0.14 -13.60 -13.27
N ALA A 23 -1.07 -13.77 -12.73
CA ALA A 23 -2.22 -14.20 -13.51
C ALA A 23 -2.58 -13.21 -14.63
N ALA A 24 -2.43 -11.90 -14.38
CA ALA A 24 -2.64 -10.87 -15.39
C ALA A 24 -1.57 -10.92 -16.48
N ILE A 25 -0.29 -11.13 -16.12
CA ILE A 25 0.81 -11.31 -17.07
C ILE A 25 0.54 -12.53 -17.95
N ASP A 26 0.22 -13.68 -17.35
CA ASP A 26 -0.05 -14.92 -18.08
C ASP A 26 -1.17 -14.74 -19.11
N LYS A 27 -2.26 -14.08 -18.71
CA LYS A 27 -3.38 -13.75 -19.59
C LYS A 27 -2.93 -12.87 -20.77
N VAL A 28 -2.23 -11.77 -20.50
CA VAL A 28 -1.76 -10.85 -21.55
C VAL A 28 -0.78 -11.54 -22.50
N MET A 29 0.11 -12.39 -21.99
CA MET A 29 1.08 -13.13 -22.81
C MET A 29 0.41 -14.17 -23.71
N ALA A 30 -0.69 -14.78 -23.26
CA ALA A 30 -1.47 -15.70 -24.08
C ALA A 30 -2.20 -14.99 -25.24
N GLU A 31 -2.72 -13.79 -24.99
CA GLU A 31 -3.55 -13.04 -25.95
C GLU A 31 -2.75 -12.14 -26.91
N THR A 32 -1.54 -11.72 -26.51
CA THR A 32 -0.73 -10.78 -27.30
C THR A 32 -0.08 -11.44 -28.51
N TYR A 33 -0.20 -10.80 -29.67
CA TYR A 33 0.44 -11.17 -30.93
C TYR A 33 1.61 -10.24 -31.31
N VAL A 34 1.81 -9.16 -30.54
CA VAL A 34 2.73 -8.06 -30.88
C VAL A 34 4.09 -8.21 -30.19
N LEU A 35 4.17 -8.96 -29.08
CA LEU A 35 5.40 -9.18 -28.35
C LEU A 35 6.19 -10.35 -28.96
N GLN A 36 7.36 -10.05 -29.54
CA GLN A 36 8.27 -11.06 -30.09
C GLN A 36 9.00 -11.83 -28.98
N ASP A 37 9.37 -11.16 -27.89
CA ASP A 37 10.07 -11.76 -26.75
C ASP A 37 9.19 -11.75 -25.49
N LYS A 38 8.31 -12.76 -25.40
CA LYS A 38 7.32 -12.87 -24.33
C LYS A 38 7.96 -13.21 -22.99
N GLU A 39 9.02 -14.02 -22.98
CA GLU A 39 9.66 -14.48 -21.75
C GLU A 39 10.55 -13.41 -21.11
N ASP A 40 11.30 -12.65 -21.91
CA ASP A 40 12.06 -11.51 -21.38
C ASP A 40 11.12 -10.44 -20.81
N MET A 41 10.02 -10.15 -21.50
CA MET A 41 9.03 -9.18 -21.00
C MET A 41 8.34 -9.68 -19.73
N ARG A 42 7.98 -10.98 -19.66
CA ARG A 42 7.44 -11.61 -18.46
C ARG A 42 8.38 -11.38 -17.27
N LYS A 43 9.66 -11.71 -17.44
CA LYS A 43 10.68 -11.54 -16.38
C LYS A 43 10.80 -10.10 -15.91
N VAL A 44 10.82 -9.13 -16.83
CA VAL A 44 10.87 -7.69 -16.49
C VAL A 44 9.66 -7.27 -15.64
N LEU A 45 8.46 -7.73 -15.99
CA LEU A 45 7.23 -7.39 -15.27
C LEU A 45 7.18 -8.06 -13.89
N GLU A 46 7.62 -9.31 -13.78
CA GLU A 46 7.72 -10.05 -12.51
C GLU A 46 8.77 -9.42 -11.59
N ASP A 47 9.96 -9.09 -12.10
CA ASP A 47 11.02 -8.41 -11.34
C ASP A 47 10.56 -7.03 -10.85
N ALA A 48 9.84 -6.28 -11.69
CA ALA A 48 9.23 -5.02 -11.29
C ALA A 48 8.22 -5.22 -10.15
N ASN A 49 7.34 -6.22 -10.22
CA ASN A 49 6.38 -6.54 -9.17
C ASN A 49 7.03 -6.98 -7.86
N ASN A 50 8.15 -7.69 -7.93
CA ASN A 50 8.85 -8.22 -6.75
C ASN A 50 9.69 -7.17 -6.00
N SER A 51 9.92 -6.00 -6.59
CA SER A 51 10.68 -4.89 -5.99
C SER A 51 9.88 -4.14 -4.92
N ARG A 52 9.72 -4.75 -3.74
CA ARG A 52 8.86 -4.28 -2.64
C ARG A 52 9.59 -3.94 -1.34
N SER A 53 10.86 -3.56 -1.43
CA SER A 53 11.72 -3.31 -0.26
C SER A 53 11.10 -2.34 0.74
N MET A 54 10.55 -1.20 0.30
CA MET A 54 9.93 -0.21 1.18
C MET A 54 8.75 -0.77 2.00
N GLN A 55 7.93 -1.64 1.39
CA GLN A 55 6.78 -2.23 2.09
C GLN A 55 7.24 -3.25 3.13
N LYS A 56 8.27 -4.04 2.81
CA LYS A 56 8.89 -4.98 3.75
C LYS A 56 9.50 -4.26 4.96
N GLU A 57 10.25 -3.18 4.70
CA GLU A 57 10.85 -2.36 5.75
C GLU A 57 9.81 -1.65 6.62
N LEU A 58 8.72 -1.14 6.02
CA LEU A 58 7.63 -0.52 6.79
C LEU A 58 6.95 -1.48 7.76
N LEU A 59 6.78 -2.74 7.37
CA LEU A 59 6.14 -3.78 8.19
C LEU A 59 7.11 -4.45 9.18
N SER A 60 8.41 -4.30 9.00
CA SER A 60 9.43 -4.92 9.85
C SER A 60 9.63 -4.12 11.14
N LYS A 61 9.61 -4.81 12.28
CA LYS A 61 9.94 -4.21 13.59
C LYS A 61 11.43 -3.97 13.80
N GLU A 62 12.28 -4.63 13.00
CA GLU A 62 13.73 -4.42 13.03
C GLU A 62 14.14 -3.11 12.34
N THR A 63 13.27 -2.58 11.48
CA THR A 63 13.50 -1.30 10.80
C THR A 63 13.25 -0.16 11.78
N SER A 64 14.19 0.79 11.85
CA SER A 64 14.04 1.92 12.78
C SER A 64 12.79 2.75 12.48
N GLU A 65 12.14 3.26 13.53
CA GLU A 65 10.90 4.02 13.41
C GLU A 65 11.02 5.20 12.43
N ARG A 66 12.17 5.88 12.41
CA ARG A 66 12.44 6.97 11.48
C ARG A 66 12.26 6.53 10.02
N TRP A 67 12.79 5.37 9.65
CA TRP A 67 12.66 4.84 8.29
C TRP A 67 11.24 4.37 8.01
N ARG A 68 10.58 3.72 8.98
CA ARG A 68 9.16 3.31 8.85
C ARG A 68 8.26 4.53 8.61
N ILE A 69 8.44 5.62 9.35
CA ILE A 69 7.70 6.88 9.13
C ILE A 69 7.99 7.49 7.75
N LEU A 70 9.24 7.42 7.27
CA LEU A 70 9.58 7.89 5.93
C LEU A 70 8.83 7.07 4.86
N TYR A 71 8.85 5.74 4.96
CA TYR A 71 8.15 4.86 4.03
C TYR A 71 6.63 4.99 4.13
N CYS A 72 6.10 5.26 5.32
CA CYS A 72 4.69 5.55 5.50
C CYS A 72 4.26 6.79 4.69
N ASN A 73 5.07 7.85 4.70
CA ASN A 73 4.79 9.05 3.91
C ASN A 73 4.83 8.82 2.39
N SER A 74 5.63 7.86 1.90
CA SER A 74 5.67 7.56 0.46
C SER A 74 4.38 6.91 -0.05
N LEU A 75 3.58 6.29 0.83
CA LEU A 75 2.30 5.67 0.48
C LEU A 75 1.28 6.65 -0.11
N LYS A 76 1.43 7.95 0.16
CA LYS A 76 0.58 9.01 -0.42
C LYS A 76 0.72 9.10 -1.95
N ASN A 77 1.91 8.74 -2.46
CA ASN A 77 2.23 8.73 -3.89
C ASN A 77 2.06 7.34 -4.51
N TYR A 78 1.96 6.31 -3.67
CA TYR A 78 2.04 4.91 -4.05
C TYR A 78 1.17 4.07 -3.11
N MET A 79 -0.07 3.81 -3.52
CA MET A 79 -1.04 3.12 -2.67
C MET A 79 -0.75 1.62 -2.64
N ALA A 80 0.07 1.15 -1.68
CA ALA A 80 0.51 -0.23 -1.59
C ALA A 80 -0.62 -1.22 -1.22
N HIS A 81 -1.52 -1.51 -2.16
CA HIS A 81 -2.73 -2.30 -1.91
C HIS A 81 -2.47 -3.71 -1.37
N ALA A 82 -1.40 -4.35 -1.85
CA ALA A 82 -1.02 -5.71 -1.48
C ALA A 82 -0.65 -5.85 0.00
N CYS A 83 -0.18 -4.78 0.65
CA CYS A 83 0.25 -4.83 2.05
C CYS A 83 -0.75 -4.17 3.01
N VAL A 84 -1.95 -3.79 2.55
CA VAL A 84 -2.94 -3.12 3.40
C VAL A 84 -3.28 -3.94 4.64
N ASP A 85 -3.35 -5.27 4.57
CA ASP A 85 -3.59 -6.09 5.77
C ASP A 85 -2.50 -5.90 6.83
N GLY A 86 -1.23 -5.91 6.43
CA GLY A 86 -0.11 -5.66 7.32
C GLY A 86 -0.12 -4.25 7.89
N LEU A 87 -0.46 -3.25 7.05
CA LEU A 87 -0.57 -1.86 7.49
C LEU A 87 -1.71 -1.68 8.50
N LEU A 88 -2.88 -2.27 8.26
CA LEU A 88 -4.00 -2.23 9.20
C LEU A 88 -3.65 -2.91 10.53
N ALA A 89 -2.89 -4.01 10.50
CA ALA A 89 -2.41 -4.67 11.71
C ALA A 89 -1.54 -3.75 12.59
N LEU A 90 -0.71 -2.88 11.98
CA LEU A 90 0.10 -1.89 12.71
C LEU A 90 -0.75 -0.89 13.52
N LEU A 91 -1.94 -0.54 13.03
CA LEU A 91 -2.84 0.37 13.77
C LEU A 91 -3.35 -0.27 15.07
N THR A 92 -3.61 -1.58 15.04
CA THR A 92 -4.14 -2.33 16.19
C THR A 92 -3.05 -2.87 17.13
N ASP A 93 -1.79 -2.89 16.70
CA ASP A 93 -0.69 -3.40 17.51
C ASP A 93 -0.32 -2.43 18.64
N SER A 94 -0.49 -2.84 19.90
CA SER A 94 -0.22 -2.00 21.08
C SER A 94 1.26 -1.70 21.30
N SER A 95 2.18 -2.46 20.68
CA SER A 95 3.62 -2.22 20.77
C SER A 95 4.11 -1.16 19.77
N GLU A 96 3.29 -0.81 18.78
CA GLU A 96 3.63 0.23 17.81
C GLU A 96 3.37 1.62 18.38
N SER A 97 4.24 2.57 18.01
CA SER A 97 4.14 3.93 18.54
C SER A 97 2.92 4.67 17.99
N GLU A 98 2.37 5.55 18.81
CA GLU A 98 1.29 6.44 18.41
C GLU A 98 1.69 7.30 17.19
N LYS A 99 2.95 7.73 17.13
CA LYS A 99 3.48 8.52 16.02
C LYS A 99 3.43 7.77 14.69
N LEU A 100 3.82 6.50 14.67
CA LEU A 100 3.75 5.67 13.46
C LEU A 100 2.29 5.45 13.04
N LYS A 101 1.40 5.18 13.99
CA LYS A 101 -0.02 4.97 13.73
C LYS A 101 -0.70 6.22 13.16
N THR A 102 -0.44 7.39 13.74
CA THR A 102 -0.94 8.67 13.22
C THR A 102 -0.44 8.91 11.80
N CYS A 103 0.85 8.72 11.54
CA CYS A 103 1.42 8.86 10.20
C CYS A 103 0.74 7.91 9.19
N LEU A 104 0.40 6.70 9.63
CA LEU A 104 -0.27 5.71 8.79
C LEU A 104 -1.73 6.05 8.49
N LEU A 105 -2.47 6.58 9.48
CA LEU A 105 -3.81 7.10 9.25
C LEU A 105 -3.79 8.26 8.22
N GLU A 106 -2.88 9.21 8.38
CA GLU A 106 -2.70 10.31 7.41
C GLU A 106 -2.37 9.79 6.00
N ALA A 107 -1.56 8.74 5.89
CA ALA A 107 -1.23 8.11 4.63
C ALA A 107 -2.47 7.42 4.00
N PHE A 108 -3.25 6.70 4.81
CA PHE A 108 -4.49 6.07 4.38
C PHE A 108 -5.53 7.06 3.86
N ALA A 109 -5.49 8.32 4.30
CA ALA A 109 -6.37 9.38 3.80
C ALA A 109 -6.21 9.64 2.27
N TRP A 110 -5.15 9.14 1.65
CA TRP A 110 -4.90 9.22 0.22
C TRP A 110 -5.38 8.00 -0.56
N PHE A 111 -5.86 6.93 0.10
CA PHE A 111 -6.26 5.67 -0.54
C PHE A 111 -7.64 5.73 -1.23
N THR A 112 -8.06 6.89 -1.74
CA THR A 112 -9.39 7.14 -2.34
C THR A 112 -9.72 6.19 -3.50
N HIS A 113 -8.73 5.83 -4.30
CA HIS A 113 -8.89 4.93 -5.46
C HIS A 113 -8.44 3.48 -5.17
N SER A 114 -8.11 3.17 -3.92
CA SER A 114 -7.73 1.82 -3.53
C SER A 114 -8.93 0.88 -3.55
N TYR A 115 -8.80 -0.29 -4.16
CA TYR A 115 -9.82 -1.35 -4.03
C TYR A 115 -9.95 -1.86 -2.58
N ARG A 116 -8.95 -1.60 -1.73
CA ARG A 116 -8.95 -1.87 -0.29
C ARG A 116 -9.59 -0.76 0.55
N LYS A 117 -10.12 0.31 -0.07
CA LYS A 117 -10.80 1.41 0.64
C LYS A 117 -11.86 0.93 1.65
N PRO A 118 -12.71 -0.08 1.36
CA PRO A 118 -13.69 -0.57 2.33
C PRO A 118 -13.07 -1.11 3.63
N ASP A 119 -11.92 -1.80 3.54
CA ASP A 119 -11.24 -2.34 4.72
C ASP A 119 -10.67 -1.22 5.59
N ILE A 120 -10.08 -0.20 4.94
CA ILE A 120 -9.53 0.98 5.61
C ILE A 120 -10.65 1.74 6.33
N LEU A 121 -11.79 1.97 5.65
CA LEU A 121 -12.96 2.61 6.24
C LEU A 121 -13.48 1.85 7.47
N ARG A 122 -13.53 0.52 7.40
CA ARG A 122 -13.97 -0.33 8.52
C ARG A 122 -13.06 -0.14 9.75
N VAL A 123 -11.74 -0.19 9.56
CA VAL A 123 -10.79 -0.03 10.68
C VAL A 123 -10.81 1.41 11.22
N CYS A 124 -10.86 2.43 10.36
CA CYS A 124 -10.97 3.82 10.82
C CYS A 124 -12.26 4.05 11.62
N ASP A 125 -13.38 3.44 11.22
CA ASP A 125 -14.64 3.51 11.95
C ASP A 125 -14.59 2.85 13.33
N GLN A 126 -13.80 1.78 13.48
CA GLN A 126 -13.53 1.14 14.77
C GLN A 126 -12.67 2.04 15.66
N LEU A 127 -11.53 2.50 15.13
CA LEU A 127 -10.56 3.30 15.89
C LEU A 127 -11.18 4.60 16.41
N ARG A 128 -11.91 5.34 15.57
CA ARG A 128 -12.53 6.62 15.98
C ARG A 128 -13.58 6.44 17.11
N LYS A 129 -14.14 5.25 17.28
CA LYS A 129 -15.13 4.91 18.33
C LYS A 129 -14.50 4.29 19.57
N ASP A 130 -13.22 3.90 19.50
CA ASP A 130 -12.53 3.23 20.59
C ASP A 130 -12.05 4.23 21.65
N LYS A 131 -12.78 4.25 22.78
CA LYS A 131 -12.49 5.14 23.91
C LYS A 131 -11.19 4.80 24.65
N SER A 132 -10.61 3.62 24.40
CA SER A 132 -9.32 3.23 24.99
C SER A 132 -8.12 3.90 24.31
N LEU A 133 -8.29 4.35 23.07
CA LEU A 133 -7.23 5.05 22.32
C LEU A 133 -7.04 6.49 22.81
N SER A 134 -5.92 7.11 22.43
CA SER A 134 -5.71 8.54 22.64
C SER A 134 -6.72 9.36 21.83
N GLU A 135 -7.01 10.58 22.30
CA GLU A 135 -7.85 11.53 21.56
C GLU A 135 -7.26 11.83 20.18
N ASN A 136 -5.95 12.08 20.10
CA ASN A 136 -5.24 12.32 18.85
C ASN A 136 -5.44 11.21 17.82
N LEU A 137 -5.31 9.93 18.22
CA LEU A 137 -5.51 8.81 17.29
C LEU A 137 -6.95 8.70 16.83
N ARG A 138 -7.92 8.91 17.75
CA ARG A 138 -9.34 8.90 17.37
C ARG A 138 -9.67 10.01 16.38
N GLU A 139 -9.16 11.22 16.61
CA GLU A 139 -9.38 12.35 15.73
C GLU A 139 -8.78 12.11 14.34
N GLU A 140 -7.55 11.59 14.26
CA GLU A 140 -6.92 11.32 12.97
C GLU A 140 -7.64 10.19 12.22
N ALA A 141 -8.13 9.17 12.94
CA ALA A 141 -8.98 8.13 12.36
C ALA A 141 -10.31 8.69 11.84
N ASP A 142 -10.92 9.64 12.54
CA ASP A 142 -12.16 10.30 12.12
C ASP A 142 -11.94 11.17 10.86
N ARG A 143 -10.87 11.96 10.81
CA ARG A 143 -10.46 12.73 9.62
C ARG A 143 -10.24 11.82 8.41
N THR A 144 -9.50 10.74 8.61
CA THR A 144 -9.20 9.74 7.57
C THR A 144 -10.49 9.08 7.07
N TYR A 145 -11.38 8.68 7.98
CA TYR A 145 -12.66 8.06 7.65
C TYR A 145 -13.53 8.96 6.76
N TYR A 146 -13.75 10.22 7.16
CA TYR A 146 -14.60 11.12 6.40
C TYR A 146 -13.99 11.53 5.06
N ARG A 147 -12.65 11.64 4.97
CA ARG A 147 -11.97 11.90 3.70
C ARG A 147 -12.17 10.77 2.69
N LEU A 148 -12.15 9.51 3.12
CA LEU A 148 -12.32 8.35 2.24
C LEU A 148 -13.79 8.03 1.90
N LYS A 149 -14.72 8.50 2.75
CA LYS A 149 -16.15 8.30 2.57
C LYS A 149 -16.74 9.22 1.49
N ASN A 150 -16.16 10.42 1.33
CA ASN A 150 -16.46 11.33 0.22
C ASN A 150 -16.00 10.75 -1.13
#